data_AF-A0A523TVD3-F1
#
_entry.id   AF-A0A523TVD3-F1
#
_cell.length_a   1.000
_cell.length_b   1.000
_cell.length_c   1.000
_cell.angle_alpha   90.00
_cell.angle_beta   90.00
_cell.angle_gamma   90.00
#
_symmetry.space_group_name_H-M   'P 1'
#
loop_
_entity.id
_entity.type
_entity.pdbx_description
1 polymer ?
#
loop_
_entity_poly.entity_id
_entity_poly.type
_entity_poly.pdbx_seq_one_letter_code
_entity_poly.pdbx_strand_id
1 'polypeptide(L)'
;MQAAGKPSRNRIVTKPFRLRIADCGLRIEEKQPGKSSPVLSFPNPKSEIRNPKFQRGFTLIEMMVAMTIFLFLGIVLITMLRGGIRAWHRGEEQRELYEIAQTVLNQIREDLEATYTAPPGDSAVLTKSLLLADFDSLDRPRLRLVRTLSDSAQGFAGAYAGDFIRDDEAEFIDLYNDQEEAIYGDLKPTGGLCEVAYVMGNGSDSNSIYRGICSPPHDPSRSLFNDANVDWSSNSFGCRFFADRVLYLGFEFWAQYTNRWPRFPEDTHYPRNQPPVDIDNPDPSGPLVFWDSTRGILLPDDGYDPEKPETDEFVMYLGTPYDPTDDAFPTKVRVTLVLSEKTGGRKTELTRSIDSRSELIRLSHAEPFARVEPKYILIEDEWIRIVGLKHGHIMVAPEGRGARNTTPASHSKGAVVQAGKSFRLIVNLPSGREDWRD
;
A
#
# COMPACT_ATOMS: atom_id res chain seq x y z
N MET A 1 -41.99 -34.94 16.04
CA MET A 1 -42.61 -35.04 14.70
C MET A 1 -42.70 -33.62 14.13
N GLN A 2 -41.64 -33.14 13.49
CA GLN A 2 -41.59 -31.92 12.69
C GLN A 2 -40.27 -31.91 11.91
N ALA A 3 -40.35 -31.43 10.66
CA ALA A 3 -39.51 -31.80 9.55
C ALA A 3 -38.20 -31.00 9.45
N ALA A 4 -37.12 -31.70 9.12
CA ALA A 4 -35.81 -31.15 8.82
C ALA A 4 -35.76 -30.59 7.38
N GLY A 5 -35.54 -29.29 7.24
CA GLY A 5 -35.27 -28.62 5.96
C GLY A 5 -33.79 -28.77 5.56
N LYS A 6 -33.54 -29.38 4.39
CA LYS A 6 -32.21 -29.46 3.77
C LYS A 6 -31.87 -28.13 3.06
N PRO A 7 -30.63 -27.63 3.13
CA PRO A 7 -30.20 -26.50 2.30
C PRO A 7 -29.81 -26.96 0.88
N SER A 8 -30.27 -26.21 -0.12
CA SER A 8 -29.97 -26.41 -1.54
C SER A 8 -28.55 -25.95 -1.89
N ARG A 9 -27.72 -26.85 -2.41
CA ARG A 9 -26.42 -26.53 -3.00
C ARG A 9 -26.61 -25.93 -4.39
N ASN A 10 -26.36 -24.63 -4.55
CA ASN A 10 -26.20 -24.01 -5.86
C ASN A 10 -24.81 -24.36 -6.42
N ARG A 11 -24.80 -25.19 -7.46
CA ARG A 11 -23.60 -25.62 -8.18
C ARG A 11 -23.35 -24.63 -9.32
N ILE A 12 -22.37 -23.74 -9.18
CA ILE A 12 -21.91 -22.87 -10.26
C ILE A 12 -21.13 -23.74 -11.26
N VAL A 13 -21.68 -23.91 -12.45
CA VAL A 13 -21.04 -24.60 -13.58
C VAL A 13 -20.24 -23.56 -14.36
N THR A 14 -18.92 -23.54 -14.18
CA THR A 14 -18.01 -22.78 -15.05
C THR A 14 -17.82 -23.55 -16.37
N LYS A 15 -18.34 -22.98 -17.47
CA LYS A 15 -18.08 -23.47 -18.82
C LYS A 15 -16.70 -22.97 -19.29
N PRO A 16 -15.85 -23.81 -19.90
CA PRO A 16 -14.60 -23.37 -20.48
C PRO A 16 -14.84 -22.53 -21.75
N PHE A 17 -14.27 -21.34 -21.77
CA PHE A 17 -14.29 -20.41 -22.90
C PHE A 17 -13.31 -20.89 -23.97
N ARG A 18 -13.79 -21.55 -25.02
CA ARG A 18 -13.00 -21.88 -26.22
C ARG A 18 -13.03 -20.68 -27.18
N LEU A 19 -11.91 -19.96 -27.28
CA LEU A 19 -11.65 -19.01 -28.36
C LEU A 19 -11.55 -19.78 -29.70
N ARG A 20 -12.48 -19.52 -30.63
CA ARG A 20 -12.39 -19.97 -32.02
C ARG A 20 -11.66 -18.90 -32.81
N ILE A 21 -10.47 -19.23 -33.31
CA ILE A 21 -9.78 -18.49 -34.37
C ILE A 21 -10.44 -18.92 -35.68
N ALA A 22 -11.47 -18.19 -36.12
CA ALA A 22 -12.04 -18.34 -37.45
C ALA A 22 -12.82 -17.06 -37.81
N ASP A 23 -12.10 -15.99 -38.09
CA ASP A 23 -12.62 -14.80 -38.80
C ASP A 23 -11.48 -14.03 -39.49
N CYS A 24 -10.61 -14.77 -40.19
CA CYS A 24 -9.68 -14.19 -41.16
C CYS A 24 -10.08 -14.68 -42.55
N GLY A 25 -10.97 -13.92 -43.19
CA GLY A 25 -11.42 -14.13 -44.56
C GLY A 25 -10.31 -13.92 -45.59
N LEU A 26 -9.41 -14.90 -45.72
CA LEU A 26 -8.50 -15.05 -46.85
C LEU A 26 -9.12 -16.03 -47.86
N ARG A 27 -9.82 -15.47 -48.84
CA ARG A 27 -10.37 -16.20 -49.98
C ARG A 27 -9.25 -16.42 -51.00
N ILE A 28 -8.69 -17.63 -51.00
CA ILE A 28 -7.78 -18.11 -52.04
C ILE A 28 -8.66 -18.68 -53.15
N GLU A 29 -8.74 -17.99 -54.30
CA GLU A 29 -9.35 -18.56 -55.50
C GLU A 29 -8.38 -19.52 -56.18
N GLU A 30 -8.70 -20.80 -56.08
CA GLU A 30 -8.03 -21.90 -56.74
C GLU A 30 -8.52 -22.01 -58.19
N LYS A 31 -7.61 -21.79 -59.14
CA LYS A 31 -7.89 -21.76 -60.58
C LYS A 31 -7.74 -23.17 -61.16
N GLN A 32 -8.85 -23.77 -61.58
CA GLN A 32 -8.85 -25.07 -62.28
C GLN A 32 -8.22 -24.97 -63.69
N PRO A 33 -7.50 -26.00 -64.15
CA PRO A 33 -6.94 -26.05 -65.49
C PRO A 33 -7.88 -26.74 -66.49
N GLY A 34 -7.90 -26.23 -67.72
CA GLY A 34 -8.21 -27.03 -68.90
C GLY A 34 -9.63 -26.95 -69.42
N LYS A 35 -9.85 -26.09 -70.42
CA LYS A 35 -10.55 -26.46 -71.65
C LYS A 35 -10.26 -25.45 -72.76
N SER A 36 -9.58 -25.96 -73.78
CA SER A 36 -9.31 -25.36 -75.09
C SER A 36 -10.59 -25.27 -75.92
N SER A 37 -10.79 -24.15 -76.64
CA SER A 37 -11.41 -23.99 -77.98
C SER A 37 -11.61 -22.50 -78.28
N PRO A 38 -11.79 -22.05 -79.54
CA PRO A 38 -10.79 -22.02 -80.58
C PRO A 38 -10.53 -20.58 -81.08
N VAL A 39 -9.44 -20.46 -81.85
CA VAL A 39 -9.00 -19.29 -82.58
C VAL A 39 -10.11 -18.69 -83.46
N LEU A 40 -10.43 -17.41 -83.24
CA LEU A 40 -11.09 -16.56 -84.23
C LEU A 40 -10.19 -15.35 -84.49
N SER A 41 -9.48 -15.44 -85.61
CA SER A 41 -8.67 -14.38 -86.20
C SER A 41 -9.57 -13.29 -86.76
N PHE A 42 -9.68 -12.17 -86.05
CA PHE A 42 -10.17 -10.92 -86.63
C PHE A 42 -8.97 -10.05 -87.04
N PRO A 43 -8.90 -9.59 -88.30
CA PRO A 43 -7.82 -8.76 -88.78
C PRO A 43 -7.90 -7.36 -88.19
N ASN A 44 -6.74 -6.92 -87.72
CA ASN A 44 -6.44 -5.62 -87.13
C ASN A 44 -6.76 -4.46 -88.10
N PRO A 45 -7.72 -3.56 -87.80
CA PRO A 45 -7.77 -2.27 -88.46
C PRO A 45 -6.69 -1.35 -87.86
N LYS A 46 -5.64 -1.10 -88.64
CA LYS A 46 -4.74 0.02 -88.43
C LYS A 46 -5.53 1.32 -88.60
N SER A 47 -5.72 2.08 -87.52
CA SER A 47 -5.73 3.55 -87.55
C SER A 47 -5.66 4.12 -86.14
N GLU A 48 -4.48 4.64 -85.82
CA GLU A 48 -4.29 5.99 -85.26
C GLU A 48 -5.29 6.48 -84.21
N ILE A 49 -5.04 6.16 -82.93
CA ILE A 49 -4.98 7.22 -81.91
C ILE A 49 -3.70 6.99 -81.12
N ARG A 50 -2.64 7.63 -81.61
CA ARG A 50 -1.43 7.93 -80.88
C ARG A 50 -1.83 8.87 -79.74
N ASN A 51 -2.22 8.33 -78.59
CA ASN A 51 -2.17 9.09 -77.36
C ASN A 51 -0.78 8.82 -76.77
N PRO A 52 0.23 9.70 -76.94
CA PRO A 52 1.29 9.69 -75.97
C PRO A 52 0.55 9.92 -74.65
N LYS A 53 0.40 8.88 -73.83
CA LYS A 53 0.21 9.10 -72.41
C LYS A 53 1.35 10.01 -72.06
N PHE A 54 1.08 11.31 -71.98
CA PHE A 54 2.02 12.29 -71.51
C PHE A 54 2.44 11.71 -70.16
N GLN A 55 3.64 11.13 -70.12
CA GLN A 55 4.38 11.06 -68.88
C GLN A 55 4.66 12.52 -68.57
N ARG A 56 3.64 13.21 -68.02
CA ARG A 56 3.81 14.51 -67.40
C ARG A 56 4.78 14.22 -66.29
N GLY A 57 6.05 14.58 -66.50
CA GLY A 57 7.00 14.63 -65.40
C GLY A 57 6.38 15.47 -64.30
N PHE A 58 6.44 14.99 -63.06
CA PHE A 58 5.94 15.71 -61.90
C PHE A 58 6.49 17.14 -61.94
N THR A 59 5.60 18.12 -61.81
CA THR A 59 6.05 19.50 -61.77
C THR A 59 6.83 19.74 -60.48
N LEU A 60 7.84 20.63 -60.53
CA LEU A 60 8.66 20.94 -59.35
C LEU A 60 7.79 21.38 -58.16
N ILE A 61 6.70 22.11 -58.43
CA ILE A 61 5.72 22.51 -57.43
C ILE A 61 4.98 21.33 -56.81
N GLU A 62 4.65 20.30 -57.59
CA GLU A 62 3.96 19.09 -57.11
C GLU A 62 4.86 18.25 -56.20
N MET A 63 6.15 18.15 -56.54
CA MET A 63 7.14 17.53 -55.66
C MET A 63 7.33 18.31 -54.35
N MET A 64 7.33 19.65 -54.40
CA MET A 64 7.39 20.48 -53.19
C MET A 64 6.17 20.32 -52.29
N VAL A 65 4.96 20.32 -52.88
CA VAL A 65 3.72 20.12 -52.13
C VAL A 65 3.67 18.73 -51.52
N ALA A 66 4.03 17.69 -52.29
CA ALA A 66 4.08 16.32 -51.80
C ALA A 66 5.06 16.15 -50.62
N MET A 67 6.26 16.73 -50.71
CA MET A 67 7.23 16.72 -49.60
C MET A 67 6.69 17.46 -48.37
N THR A 68 6.02 18.60 -48.57
CA THR A 68 5.47 19.38 -47.45
C THR A 68 4.37 18.61 -46.72
N ILE A 69 3.44 18.00 -47.47
CA ILE A 69 2.37 17.17 -46.90
C ILE A 69 2.98 15.96 -46.19
N PHE A 70 3.96 15.30 -46.81
CA PHE A 70 4.63 14.14 -46.21
C PHE A 70 5.34 14.49 -44.89
N LEU A 71 6.07 15.61 -44.85
CA LEU A 71 6.71 16.10 -43.63
C LEU A 71 5.68 16.44 -42.54
N PHE A 72 4.58 17.11 -42.91
CA PHE A 72 3.52 17.44 -41.98
C PHE A 72 2.87 16.17 -41.40
N LEU A 73 2.49 15.21 -42.25
CA LEU A 73 1.92 13.93 -41.81
C LEU A 73 2.90 13.14 -40.95
N GLY A 74 4.19 13.14 -41.31
CA GLY A 74 5.24 12.50 -40.52
C GLY A 74 5.36 13.10 -39.11
N ILE A 75 5.33 14.44 -38.99
CA ILE A 75 5.38 15.13 -37.69
C ILE A 75 4.14 14.80 -36.84
N VAL A 76 2.94 14.81 -37.43
CA VAL A 76 1.69 14.46 -36.73
C VAL A 76 1.74 13.02 -36.22
N LEU A 77 2.16 12.07 -37.07
CA LEU A 77 2.29 10.67 -36.70
C LEU A 77 3.28 10.46 -35.54
N ILE A 78 4.47 11.09 -35.62
CA ILE A 78 5.48 11.01 -34.55
C ILE A 78 4.95 11.61 -33.24
N THR A 79 4.20 12.72 -33.33
CA THR A 79 3.63 13.38 -32.14
C THR A 79 2.56 12.49 -31.48
N MET A 80 1.69 11.87 -32.27
CA MET A 80 0.70 10.92 -31.77
C MET A 80 1.36 9.70 -31.15
N LEU A 81 2.38 9.13 -31.81
CA LEU A 81 3.11 7.97 -31.28
C LEU A 81 3.80 8.29 -29.95
N ARG A 82 4.47 9.44 -29.85
CA ARG A 82 5.09 9.91 -28.60
C ARG A 82 4.05 10.14 -27.50
N GLY A 83 2.88 10.68 -27.85
CA GLY A 83 1.76 10.84 -26.94
C GLY A 83 1.26 9.50 -26.41
N GLY A 84 1.06 8.53 -27.31
CA GLY A 84 0.65 7.16 -26.98
C GLY A 84 1.62 6.45 -26.06
N ILE A 85 2.93 6.51 -26.35
CA ILE A 85 3.98 5.90 -25.53
C ILE A 85 4.01 6.50 -24.12
N ARG A 86 3.92 7.84 -23.98
CA ARG A 86 3.88 8.49 -22.66
C ARG A 86 2.62 8.14 -21.87
N ALA A 87 1.48 8.07 -22.55
CA ALA A 87 0.22 7.67 -21.91
C ALA A 87 0.28 6.22 -21.44
N TRP A 88 0.85 5.33 -22.25
CA TRP A 88 1.05 3.93 -21.90
C TRP A 88 1.99 3.76 -20.70
N HIS A 89 3.17 4.39 -20.71
CA HIS A 89 4.08 4.33 -19.55
C HIS A 89 3.45 4.84 -18.26
N ARG A 90 2.68 5.94 -18.33
CA ARG A 90 1.94 6.45 -17.17
C ARG A 90 0.87 5.46 -16.70
N GLY A 91 0.16 4.82 -17.62
CA GLY A 91 -0.84 3.79 -17.29
C GLY A 91 -0.21 2.58 -16.61
N GLU A 92 0.94 2.13 -17.13
CA GLU A 92 1.68 0.99 -16.58
C GLU A 92 2.24 1.28 -15.18
N GLU A 93 2.79 2.47 -14.98
CA GLU A 93 3.26 2.93 -13.67
C GLU A 93 2.12 3.00 -12.65
N GLN A 94 0.95 3.51 -13.06
CA GLN A 94 -0.23 3.53 -12.20
C GLN A 94 -0.69 2.11 -11.86
N ARG A 95 -0.73 1.20 -12.84
CA ARG A 95 -1.09 -0.20 -12.63
C ARG A 95 -0.18 -0.85 -11.58
N GLU A 96 1.13 -0.71 -11.73
CA GLU A 96 2.13 -1.23 -10.78
C GLU A 96 1.91 -0.66 -9.36
N LEU A 97 1.65 0.63 -9.23
CA LEU A 97 1.37 1.28 -7.94
C LEU A 97 0.10 0.72 -7.28
N TYR A 98 -0.98 0.53 -8.04
CA TYR A 98 -2.22 -0.05 -7.51
C TYR A 98 -2.03 -1.52 -7.10
N GLU A 99 -1.22 -2.28 -7.82
CA GLU A 99 -0.91 -3.68 -7.48
C GLU A 99 -0.13 -3.79 -6.17
N ILE A 100 0.90 -2.94 -5.98
CA ILE A 100 1.65 -2.87 -4.72
C ILE A 100 0.70 -2.45 -3.58
N ALA A 101 -0.08 -1.38 -3.78
CA ALA A 101 -1.00 -0.89 -2.76
C ALA A 101 -2.04 -1.95 -2.36
N GLN A 102 -2.61 -2.66 -3.33
CA GLN A 102 -3.59 -3.71 -3.08
C GLN A 102 -2.96 -4.89 -2.33
N THR A 103 -1.75 -5.32 -2.72
CA THR A 103 -1.02 -6.40 -2.05
C THR A 103 -0.75 -6.05 -0.59
N VAL A 104 -0.21 -4.86 -0.34
CA VAL A 104 0.13 -4.41 1.02
C VAL A 104 -1.11 -4.24 1.89
N LEU A 105 -2.11 -3.51 1.39
CA LEU A 105 -3.31 -3.20 2.18
C LEU A 105 -4.18 -4.44 2.43
N ASN A 106 -4.24 -5.39 1.50
CA ASN A 106 -4.96 -6.65 1.73
C ASN A 106 -4.25 -7.51 2.78
N GLN A 107 -2.93 -7.61 2.74
CA GLN A 107 -2.19 -8.36 3.75
C GLN A 107 -2.38 -7.77 5.15
N ILE A 108 -2.26 -6.43 5.28
CA ILE A 108 -2.52 -5.75 6.56
C ILE A 108 -3.97 -5.95 7.02
N ARG A 109 -4.94 -5.91 6.09
CA ARG A 109 -6.34 -6.20 6.40
C ARG A 109 -6.50 -7.61 6.97
N GLU A 110 -5.95 -8.61 6.29
CA GLU A 110 -6.04 -10.01 6.70
C GLU A 110 -5.42 -10.22 8.09
N ASP A 111 -4.32 -9.53 8.40
CA ASP A 111 -3.69 -9.60 9.72
C ASP A 111 -4.54 -8.92 10.80
N LEU A 112 -5.09 -7.74 10.52
CA LEU A 112 -5.97 -7.01 11.44
C LEU A 112 -7.29 -7.76 11.69
N GLU A 113 -7.90 -8.32 10.65
CA GLU A 113 -9.15 -9.10 10.76
C GLU A 113 -8.95 -10.42 11.52
N ALA A 114 -7.73 -10.97 11.47
CA ALA A 114 -7.35 -12.20 12.18
C ALA A 114 -6.80 -11.94 13.61
N THR A 115 -6.84 -10.70 14.09
CA THR A 115 -6.37 -10.34 15.45
C THR A 115 -7.05 -11.24 16.47
N TYR A 116 -6.24 -11.95 17.26
CA TYR A 116 -6.73 -12.84 18.30
C TYR A 116 -7.09 -12.04 19.54
N THR A 117 -8.23 -12.34 20.15
CA THR A 117 -8.63 -11.84 21.47
C THR A 117 -9.00 -12.98 22.38
N ALA A 118 -8.56 -12.90 23.64
CA ALA A 118 -8.94 -13.89 24.63
C ALA A 118 -10.47 -13.81 24.88
N PRO A 119 -11.18 -14.95 24.97
CA PRO A 119 -12.59 -14.96 25.32
C PRO A 119 -12.82 -14.27 26.68
N PRO A 120 -13.86 -13.44 26.83
CA PRO A 120 -14.16 -12.80 28.10
C PRO A 120 -14.47 -13.84 29.19
N GLY A 121 -13.82 -13.73 30.34
CA GLY A 121 -14.07 -14.56 31.53
C GLY A 121 -13.28 -15.87 31.62
N ASP A 122 -12.40 -16.16 30.66
CA ASP A 122 -11.51 -17.32 30.75
C ASP A 122 -10.11 -16.91 31.23
N SER A 123 -9.99 -16.71 32.55
CA SER A 123 -8.70 -16.41 33.21
C SER A 123 -7.68 -17.56 33.12
N ALA A 124 -8.06 -18.72 32.58
CA ALA A 124 -7.16 -19.85 32.36
C ALA A 124 -6.43 -19.77 31.02
N VAL A 125 -6.80 -18.85 30.12
CA VAL A 125 -6.07 -18.61 28.86
C VAL A 125 -4.78 -17.85 29.17
N LEU A 126 -3.67 -18.58 29.19
CA LEU A 126 -2.33 -18.03 29.46
C LEU A 126 -1.72 -17.25 28.29
N THR A 127 -2.32 -17.31 27.10
CA THR A 127 -1.77 -16.62 25.93
C THR A 127 -2.18 -15.16 25.95
N LYS A 128 -1.18 -14.29 26.14
CA LYS A 128 -1.36 -12.85 26.02
C LYS A 128 -1.88 -12.51 24.63
N SER A 129 -3.00 -11.79 24.57
CA SER A 129 -3.46 -11.17 23.33
C SER A 129 -2.93 -9.74 23.35
N LEU A 130 -2.23 -9.32 22.30
CA LEU A 130 -1.61 -8.01 22.27
C LEU A 130 -1.82 -7.37 20.90
N LEU A 131 -2.24 -6.12 20.91
CA LEU A 131 -2.20 -5.21 19.77
C LEU A 131 -1.51 -3.93 20.23
N LEU A 132 -0.34 -3.68 19.67
CA LEU A 132 0.51 -2.55 20.00
C LEU A 132 0.82 -1.78 18.71
N ALA A 133 0.49 -0.51 18.70
CA ALA A 133 0.83 0.41 17.63
C ALA A 133 1.46 1.66 18.24
N ASP A 134 2.70 1.87 17.91
CA ASP A 134 3.54 2.90 18.50
C ASP A 134 4.55 3.40 17.47
N PHE A 135 5.64 4.01 17.91
CA PHE A 135 6.62 4.63 17.04
C PHE A 135 8.00 3.98 17.22
N ASP A 136 8.75 3.87 16.14
CA ASP A 136 10.16 3.46 16.21
C ASP A 136 11.05 4.62 16.69
N SER A 137 12.36 4.36 16.82
CA SER A 137 13.37 5.36 17.22
C SER A 137 13.50 6.58 16.27
N LEU A 138 12.83 6.57 15.13
CA LEU A 138 12.75 7.68 14.17
C LEU A 138 11.35 8.31 14.13
N ASP A 139 10.52 8.06 15.14
CA ASP A 139 9.14 8.52 15.29
C ASP A 139 8.19 8.03 14.17
N ARG A 140 8.51 6.90 13.51
CA ARG A 140 7.70 6.34 12.43
C ARG A 140 6.72 5.30 12.97
N PRO A 141 5.47 5.27 12.50
CA PRO A 141 4.48 4.31 12.99
C PRO A 141 4.89 2.86 12.73
N ARG A 142 4.72 2.00 13.74
CA ARG A 142 4.83 0.55 13.66
C ARG A 142 3.57 -0.11 14.21
N LEU A 143 3.23 -1.28 13.70
CA LEU A 143 2.09 -2.08 14.17
C LEU A 143 2.57 -3.48 14.50
N ARG A 144 2.18 -3.97 15.67
CA ARG A 144 2.49 -5.30 16.19
C ARG A 144 1.23 -5.91 16.79
N LEU A 145 0.91 -7.14 16.42
CA LEU A 145 -0.30 -7.79 16.92
C LEU A 145 -0.15 -9.30 17.00
N VAL A 146 -0.96 -9.91 17.86
CA VAL A 146 -1.18 -11.34 17.91
C VAL A 146 -2.41 -11.68 17.07
N ARG A 147 -2.26 -12.62 16.14
CA ARG A 147 -3.35 -13.12 15.29
C ARG A 147 -3.40 -14.63 15.29
N THR A 148 -4.53 -15.18 14.83
CA THR A 148 -4.60 -16.60 14.48
C THR A 148 -3.75 -16.87 13.24
N LEU A 149 -2.96 -17.95 13.22
CA LEU A 149 -2.19 -18.36 12.05
C LEU A 149 -3.11 -18.50 10.82
N SER A 150 -2.74 -17.90 9.70
CA SER A 150 -3.48 -18.02 8.44
C SER A 150 -3.42 -19.44 7.91
N ASP A 151 -4.38 -19.83 7.05
CA ASP A 151 -4.32 -21.11 6.31
C ASP A 151 -2.99 -21.29 5.54
N SER A 152 -2.35 -20.20 5.10
CA SER A 152 -1.05 -20.25 4.43
C SER A 152 0.10 -20.64 5.37
N ALA A 153 0.05 -20.26 6.64
CA ALA A 153 1.03 -20.62 7.66
C ALA A 153 0.64 -21.91 8.42
N GLN A 154 -0.66 -22.18 8.56
CA GLN A 154 -1.24 -23.46 8.99
C GLN A 154 -1.13 -24.58 7.95
N GLY A 155 -0.47 -24.32 6.81
CA GLY A 155 -0.22 -25.31 5.76
C GLY A 155 0.70 -26.44 6.25
N PHE A 156 1.76 -26.73 5.51
CA PHE A 156 2.68 -27.79 5.92
C PHE A 156 3.34 -27.48 7.27
N ALA A 157 3.95 -26.30 7.43
CA ALA A 157 4.70 -25.96 8.63
C ALA A 157 3.86 -26.00 9.92
N GLY A 158 2.71 -25.32 9.96
CA GLY A 158 1.84 -25.33 11.14
C GLY A 158 1.24 -26.70 11.48
N ALA A 159 1.08 -27.60 10.51
CA ALA A 159 0.51 -28.93 10.73
C ALA A 159 1.50 -29.92 11.39
N TYR A 160 2.80 -29.75 11.16
CA TYR A 160 3.87 -30.59 11.73
C TYR A 160 4.56 -29.92 12.93
N ALA A 161 4.18 -28.68 13.25
CA ALA A 161 4.73 -27.94 14.37
C ALA A 161 4.36 -28.58 15.72
N GLY A 162 5.38 -28.91 16.53
CA GLY A 162 5.21 -29.63 17.79
C GLY A 162 5.05 -31.15 17.66
N ASP A 163 5.25 -31.73 16.47
CA ASP A 163 5.21 -33.19 16.28
C ASP A 163 6.37 -33.92 16.98
N PHE A 164 7.47 -33.21 17.29
CA PHE A 164 8.63 -33.77 17.97
C PHE A 164 8.98 -32.98 19.24
N ILE A 165 9.36 -33.71 20.29
CA ILE A 165 9.73 -33.17 21.60
C ILE A 165 11.24 -32.88 21.57
N ARG A 166 11.62 -31.77 20.93
CA ARG A 166 12.96 -31.17 21.05
C ARG A 166 12.76 -29.77 21.63
N ASP A 167 12.86 -29.64 22.94
CA ASP A 167 12.41 -28.43 23.63
C ASP A 167 13.37 -27.22 23.49
N ASP A 168 14.66 -27.45 23.27
CA ASP A 168 15.71 -26.43 23.36
C ASP A 168 16.35 -26.02 22.02
N GLU A 169 16.29 -26.87 20.99
CA GLU A 169 16.80 -26.57 19.63
C GLU A 169 15.69 -26.35 18.59
N ALA A 170 14.41 -26.41 19.00
CA ALA A 170 13.31 -26.20 18.06
C ALA A 170 13.23 -24.73 17.59
N GLU A 171 13.11 -24.56 16.28
CA GLU A 171 12.94 -23.34 15.53
C GLU A 171 11.47 -22.85 15.54
N PHE A 172 11.30 -21.61 15.09
CA PHE A 172 10.04 -20.89 15.05
C PHE A 172 9.56 -20.79 13.61
N ILE A 173 8.24 -20.70 13.41
CA ILE A 173 7.75 -20.29 12.09
C ILE A 173 8.05 -18.80 11.93
N ASP A 174 8.98 -18.47 11.04
CA ASP A 174 9.45 -17.11 10.77
C ASP A 174 9.57 -16.80 9.26
N LEU A 175 8.97 -17.67 8.44
CA LEU A 175 9.01 -17.69 6.98
C LEU A 175 10.37 -18.14 6.41
N TYR A 176 11.38 -18.46 7.23
CA TYR A 176 12.70 -18.94 6.81
C TYR A 176 12.79 -20.43 6.95
N ASN A 177 12.88 -21.11 5.81
CA ASN A 177 13.10 -22.55 5.79
C ASN A 177 12.09 -23.37 6.61
N ASP A 178 10.95 -22.78 7.00
CA ASP A 178 9.91 -23.41 7.83
C ASP A 178 9.49 -24.78 7.28
N GLN A 179 9.49 -24.96 5.95
CA GLN A 179 9.13 -26.23 5.34
C GLN A 179 10.16 -27.33 5.61
N GLU A 180 11.45 -27.02 5.57
CA GLU A 180 12.52 -27.98 5.87
C GLU A 180 12.56 -28.27 7.37
N GLU A 181 12.43 -27.24 8.21
CA GLU A 181 12.34 -27.37 9.67
C GLU A 181 11.14 -28.23 10.09
N ALA A 182 9.99 -28.05 9.43
CA ALA A 182 8.81 -28.89 9.62
C ALA A 182 9.05 -30.36 9.24
N ILE A 183 9.80 -30.62 8.15
CA ILE A 183 10.16 -31.99 7.75
C ILE A 183 11.04 -32.67 8.79
N TYR A 184 11.98 -31.92 9.38
CA TYR A 184 12.86 -32.43 10.43
C TYR A 184 12.20 -32.48 11.80
N GLY A 185 11.01 -31.88 11.95
CA GLY A 185 10.29 -31.85 13.21
C GLY A 185 10.82 -30.82 14.19
N ASP A 186 11.64 -29.89 13.71
CA ASP A 186 12.31 -28.92 14.56
C ASP A 186 11.43 -27.68 14.81
N LEU A 187 10.15 -27.66 14.42
CA LEU A 187 9.26 -26.52 14.68
C LEU A 187 8.55 -26.62 16.04
N LYS A 188 8.56 -25.53 16.81
CA LYS A 188 7.82 -25.39 18.06
C LYS A 188 6.30 -25.45 17.86
N PRO A 189 5.53 -26.01 18.82
CA PRO A 189 4.08 -26.02 18.76
C PRO A 189 3.52 -24.60 18.71
N THR A 190 2.67 -24.33 17.73
CA THR A 190 2.21 -22.95 17.45
C THR A 190 1.03 -22.49 18.30
N GLY A 191 0.25 -23.44 18.83
CA GLY A 191 -1.04 -23.14 19.46
C GLY A 191 -2.06 -22.46 18.53
N GLY A 192 -1.81 -22.47 17.20
CA GLY A 192 -2.65 -21.79 16.21
C GLY A 192 -2.52 -20.27 16.17
N LEU A 193 -1.53 -19.69 16.86
CA LEU A 193 -1.35 -18.24 16.98
C LEU A 193 0.03 -17.81 16.48
N CYS A 194 0.15 -16.57 16.04
CA CYS A 194 1.43 -15.94 15.71
C CYS A 194 1.42 -14.45 16.02
N GLU A 195 2.60 -13.90 16.21
CA GLU A 195 2.84 -12.47 16.20
C GLU A 195 3.10 -11.99 14.78
N VAL A 196 2.64 -10.79 14.47
CA VAL A 196 2.94 -10.08 13.22
C VAL A 196 3.39 -8.67 13.54
N ALA A 197 4.39 -8.20 12.81
CA ALA A 197 4.86 -6.82 12.88
C ALA A 197 4.93 -6.18 11.48
N TYR A 198 4.68 -4.88 11.43
CA TYR A 198 4.89 -4.02 10.27
C TYR A 198 5.77 -2.84 10.66
N VAL A 199 6.93 -2.72 10.00
CA VAL A 199 7.90 -1.67 10.25
C VAL A 199 8.44 -1.09 8.94
N MET A 200 8.82 0.18 8.97
CA MET A 200 9.53 0.84 7.87
C MET A 200 11.02 0.47 7.93
N GLY A 201 11.64 0.17 6.78
CA GLY A 201 13.08 -0.08 6.69
C GLY A 201 13.91 1.16 7.07
N ASN A 202 15.21 1.02 7.29
CA ASN A 202 16.09 2.13 7.68
C ASN A 202 17.20 2.35 6.64
N GLY A 203 17.83 3.53 6.65
CA GLY A 203 18.96 3.88 5.79
C GLY A 203 18.62 3.78 4.30
N SER A 204 19.33 2.91 3.57
CA SER A 204 19.08 2.67 2.14
C SER A 204 17.70 2.10 1.85
N ASP A 205 17.09 1.42 2.83
CA ASP A 205 15.81 0.73 2.72
C ASP A 205 14.67 1.53 3.38
N SER A 206 14.88 2.82 3.64
CA SER A 206 13.89 3.75 4.21
C SER A 206 12.56 3.82 3.44
N ASN A 207 12.59 3.46 2.15
CA ASN A 207 11.43 3.42 1.28
C ASN A 207 10.82 2.02 1.11
N SER A 208 11.04 1.13 2.08
CA SER A 208 10.55 -0.25 2.07
C SER A 208 9.80 -0.55 3.35
N ILE A 209 8.84 -1.46 3.27
CA ILE A 209 8.19 -2.04 4.45
C ILE A 209 8.66 -3.48 4.65
N TYR A 210 8.80 -3.83 5.92
CA TYR A 210 9.11 -5.17 6.36
C TYR A 210 7.92 -5.70 7.15
N ARG A 211 7.65 -6.99 6.96
CA ARG A 211 6.62 -7.71 7.69
C ARG A 211 7.27 -8.86 8.45
N GLY A 212 7.05 -8.92 9.75
CA GLY A 212 7.50 -10.02 10.60
C GLY A 212 6.41 -11.04 10.87
N ILE A 213 6.79 -12.31 11.00
CA ILE A 213 5.96 -13.35 11.62
C ILE A 213 6.81 -14.07 12.66
N CYS A 214 6.24 -14.35 13.82
CA CYS A 214 6.84 -15.27 14.79
C CYS A 214 5.77 -16.19 15.39
N SER A 215 6.03 -17.50 15.40
CA SER A 215 5.18 -18.47 16.10
C SER A 215 6.04 -19.56 16.76
N PRO A 216 5.74 -19.97 18.00
CA PRO A 216 4.65 -19.48 18.86
C PRO A 216 4.84 -18.03 19.35
N PRO A 217 3.75 -17.33 19.77
CA PRO A 217 3.84 -15.96 20.24
C PRO A 217 4.46 -15.86 21.65
N HIS A 218 5.00 -14.68 22.00
CA HIS A 218 5.59 -14.28 23.28
C HIS A 218 6.85 -15.03 23.71
N ASP A 219 7.60 -15.59 22.77
CA ASP A 219 8.91 -16.13 23.10
C ASP A 219 9.90 -15.00 23.43
N PRO A 220 10.57 -15.01 24.59
CA PRO A 220 11.45 -13.92 25.01
C PRO A 220 12.60 -13.61 24.04
N SER A 221 13.04 -14.59 23.24
CA SER A 221 14.16 -14.43 22.33
C SER A 221 13.77 -13.87 20.96
N ARG A 222 12.58 -14.22 20.45
CA ARG A 222 12.13 -13.87 19.09
C ARG A 222 10.84 -13.04 19.03
N SER A 223 10.24 -12.69 20.17
CA SER A 223 9.01 -11.90 20.16
C SER A 223 9.20 -10.57 19.43
N LEU A 224 8.29 -10.29 18.51
CA LEU A 224 8.21 -9.05 17.73
C LEU A 224 7.75 -7.87 18.58
N PHE A 225 7.26 -8.10 19.81
CA PHE A 225 6.99 -7.04 20.78
C PHE A 225 8.24 -6.55 21.50
N ASN A 226 9.39 -7.23 21.34
CA ASN A 226 10.67 -6.71 21.75
C ASN A 226 11.23 -5.79 20.66
N ASP A 227 11.44 -4.52 21.02
CA ASP A 227 11.99 -3.50 20.13
C ASP A 227 13.32 -3.94 19.50
N ALA A 228 14.17 -4.69 20.20
CA ALA A 228 15.43 -5.19 19.65
C ALA A 228 15.26 -6.16 18.44
N ASN A 229 14.09 -6.80 18.32
CA ASN A 229 13.79 -7.75 17.24
C ASN A 229 13.16 -7.07 16.01
N VAL A 230 12.56 -5.89 16.19
CA VAL A 230 11.88 -5.14 15.12
C VAL A 230 12.61 -3.89 14.70
N ASP A 231 13.34 -3.25 15.62
CA ASP A 231 14.14 -2.07 15.34
C ASP A 231 15.45 -2.48 14.67
N TRP A 232 15.86 -1.67 13.70
CA TRP A 232 16.92 -1.99 12.74
C TRP A 232 18.33 -1.82 13.34
N SER A 233 18.64 -2.57 14.41
CA SER A 233 19.99 -2.71 14.94
C SER A 233 20.61 -4.03 14.48
N SER A 234 21.12 -4.06 13.24
CA SER A 234 22.03 -5.07 12.68
C SER A 234 21.61 -6.56 12.61
N ASN A 235 20.56 -7.02 13.30
CA ASN A 235 20.05 -8.40 13.28
C ASN A 235 18.57 -8.43 13.65
N SER A 236 17.70 -7.79 12.85
CA SER A 236 16.25 -7.86 13.06
C SER A 236 15.74 -9.26 12.75
N PHE A 237 15.71 -10.13 13.76
CA PHE A 237 15.21 -11.49 13.66
C PHE A 237 13.71 -11.45 13.34
N GLY A 238 13.28 -12.12 12.27
CA GLY A 238 11.87 -12.37 11.97
C GLY A 238 11.17 -11.40 11.03
N CYS A 239 11.72 -10.20 10.74
CA CYS A 239 11.13 -9.25 9.79
C CYS A 239 11.69 -9.41 8.37
N ARG A 240 10.82 -9.51 7.37
CA ARG A 240 11.19 -9.71 5.96
C ARG A 240 10.74 -8.59 5.08
N PHE A 241 11.54 -8.31 4.06
CA PHE A 241 11.16 -7.40 2.99
C PHE A 241 9.80 -7.80 2.42
N PHE A 242 8.86 -6.86 2.42
CA PHE A 242 7.49 -7.12 2.00
C PHE A 242 7.10 -6.29 0.77
N ALA A 243 7.41 -5.00 0.76
CA ALA A 243 7.22 -4.15 -0.41
C ALA A 243 8.22 -3.00 -0.44
N ASP A 244 8.57 -2.56 -1.66
CA ASP A 244 9.36 -1.37 -1.90
C ASP A 244 8.46 -0.16 -2.22
N ARG A 245 9.10 1.00 -2.44
CA ARG A 245 8.48 2.26 -2.84
C ARG A 245 7.45 2.78 -1.84
N VAL A 246 7.49 2.34 -0.59
CA VAL A 246 6.64 2.86 0.47
C VAL A 246 7.32 4.06 1.11
N LEU A 247 6.76 5.25 0.96
CA LEU A 247 7.25 6.45 1.64
C LEU A 247 6.71 6.56 3.06
N TYR A 248 5.50 6.05 3.29
CA TYR A 248 4.85 6.12 4.58
C TYR A 248 3.86 4.98 4.74
N LEU A 249 3.86 4.40 5.94
CA LEU A 249 2.81 3.55 6.47
C LEU A 249 2.37 4.13 7.81
N GLY A 250 1.07 4.23 8.04
CA GLY A 250 0.57 4.69 9.33
C GLY A 250 -0.82 4.18 9.63
N PHE A 251 -1.14 4.23 10.91
CA PHE A 251 -2.31 3.60 11.51
C PHE A 251 -3.03 4.62 12.37
N GLU A 252 -4.35 4.65 12.24
CA GLU A 252 -5.21 5.51 13.06
C GLU A 252 -6.35 4.64 13.60
N PHE A 253 -6.60 4.73 14.91
CA PHE A 253 -7.44 3.81 15.65
C PHE A 253 -8.73 4.50 16.08
N TRP A 254 -9.86 3.84 15.81
CA TRP A 254 -11.16 4.29 16.27
C TRP A 254 -11.35 3.86 17.73
N ALA A 255 -11.20 4.82 18.63
CA ALA A 255 -11.44 4.65 20.06
C ALA A 255 -12.92 4.85 20.40
N GLN A 256 -13.28 4.58 21.65
CA GLN A 256 -14.65 4.70 22.18
C GLN A 256 -15.30 6.05 21.87
N TYR A 257 -14.54 7.14 21.97
CA TYR A 257 -15.04 8.49 21.75
C TYR A 257 -14.71 9.06 20.37
N THR A 258 -14.10 8.29 19.47
CA THR A 258 -13.88 8.73 18.10
C THR A 258 -15.23 8.82 17.38
N ASN A 259 -15.55 9.98 16.82
CA ASN A 259 -16.81 10.19 16.09
C ASN A 259 -16.59 10.60 14.63
N ARG A 260 -15.34 10.87 14.22
CA ARG A 260 -15.02 11.18 12.83
C ARG A 260 -13.61 10.74 12.43
N TRP A 261 -13.50 10.40 11.15
CA TRP A 261 -12.22 10.26 10.46
C TRP A 261 -11.83 11.61 9.85
N PRO A 262 -10.84 12.34 10.39
CA PRO A 262 -10.45 13.62 9.82
C PRO A 262 -9.85 13.42 8.43
N ARG A 263 -9.94 14.44 7.57
CA ARG A 263 -9.43 14.37 6.20
C ARG A 263 -7.89 14.25 6.17
N PHE A 264 -7.24 14.91 7.13
CA PHE A 264 -5.80 14.91 7.36
C PHE A 264 -5.54 14.55 8.83
N PRO A 265 -4.49 13.77 9.15
CA PRO A 265 -4.17 13.44 10.53
C PRO A 265 -3.95 14.68 11.38
N GLU A 266 -3.37 15.75 10.84
CA GLU A 266 -3.13 17.00 11.59
C GLU A 266 -4.40 17.87 11.75
N ASP A 267 -5.51 17.50 11.10
CA ASP A 267 -6.83 18.11 11.34
C ASP A 267 -7.61 17.33 12.43
N THR A 268 -6.99 16.37 13.12
CA THR A 268 -7.56 15.80 14.34
C THR A 268 -7.87 16.94 15.30
N HIS A 269 -9.11 16.99 15.78
CA HIS A 269 -9.27 17.46 17.15
C HIS A 269 -8.77 16.31 18.03
N TYR A 270 -8.10 16.67 19.12
CA TYR A 270 -7.59 15.72 20.10
C TYR A 270 -8.64 14.65 20.38
N PRO A 271 -8.27 13.35 20.34
CA PRO A 271 -9.18 12.27 20.65
C PRO A 271 -9.73 12.51 22.05
N ARG A 272 -11.05 12.47 22.20
CA ARG A 272 -11.64 12.66 23.54
C ARG A 272 -11.29 11.48 24.44
N ASN A 273 -11.11 11.78 25.71
CA ASN A 273 -10.97 10.83 26.82
C ASN A 273 -12.22 10.76 27.72
N GLN A 274 -13.25 11.54 27.38
CA GLN A 274 -14.50 11.62 28.12
C GLN A 274 -15.68 11.58 27.14
N PRO A 275 -16.84 11.08 27.59
CA PRO A 275 -18.05 11.14 26.80
C PRO A 275 -18.38 12.59 26.44
N PRO A 276 -18.98 12.83 25.27
CA PRO A 276 -19.36 14.18 24.88
C PRO A 276 -20.32 14.80 25.89
N VAL A 277 -20.03 16.04 26.30
CA VAL A 277 -20.87 16.80 27.25
C VAL A 277 -22.28 17.02 26.70
N ASP A 278 -22.39 17.20 25.39
CA ASP A 278 -23.66 17.27 24.65
C ASP A 278 -23.80 16.02 23.77
N ILE A 279 -24.71 15.12 24.15
CA ILE A 279 -24.98 13.86 23.44
C ILE A 279 -25.66 14.13 22.08
N ASP A 280 -26.46 15.18 21.98
CA ASP A 280 -27.22 15.51 20.78
C ASP A 280 -26.34 16.23 19.74
N ASN A 281 -25.31 16.93 20.20
CA ASN A 281 -24.32 17.59 19.36
C ASN A 281 -22.90 17.42 19.90
N PRO A 282 -22.32 16.21 19.80
CA PRO A 282 -20.99 15.98 20.30
C PRO A 282 -19.98 16.82 19.50
N ASP A 283 -19.18 17.66 20.17
CA ASP A 283 -18.00 18.25 19.54
C ASP A 283 -17.14 17.15 18.87
N PRO A 284 -16.40 17.49 17.83
CA PRO A 284 -15.76 16.47 17.03
C PRO A 284 -14.54 15.87 17.73
N SER A 285 -14.38 14.55 17.61
CA SER A 285 -13.33 13.75 18.25
C SER A 285 -12.68 12.83 17.23
N GLY A 286 -11.36 12.96 17.10
CA GLY A 286 -10.55 12.22 16.13
C GLY A 286 -10.16 10.80 16.57
N PRO A 287 -9.51 10.03 15.68
CA PRO A 287 -8.88 8.77 16.03
C PRO A 287 -7.59 8.97 16.84
N LEU A 288 -7.15 7.91 17.51
CA LEU A 288 -5.80 7.82 18.10
C LEU A 288 -4.77 7.46 17.03
N VAL A 289 -3.53 7.93 17.18
CA VAL A 289 -2.40 7.61 16.27
C VAL A 289 -1.48 6.51 16.82
N PHE A 290 -1.73 6.09 18.06
CA PHE A 290 -1.10 4.97 18.74
C PHE A 290 -2.18 4.10 19.38
N TRP A 291 -1.82 2.88 19.78
CA TRP A 291 -2.71 1.98 20.51
C TRP A 291 -1.89 1.01 21.36
N ASP A 292 -2.32 0.75 22.59
CA ASP A 292 -1.80 -0.32 23.43
C ASP A 292 -2.97 -1.08 24.01
N SER A 293 -3.22 -2.31 23.53
CA SER A 293 -4.38 -3.06 24.00
C SER A 293 -4.38 -3.30 25.50
N THR A 294 -3.21 -3.38 26.13
CA THR A 294 -3.08 -3.60 27.58
C THR A 294 -3.23 -2.33 28.39
N ARG A 295 -3.12 -1.15 27.76
CA ARG A 295 -3.05 0.17 28.40
C ARG A 295 -1.97 0.30 29.50
N GLY A 296 -0.98 -0.60 29.49
CA GLY A 296 0.02 -0.72 30.54
C GLY A 296 1.46 -0.90 30.04
N ILE A 297 1.67 -0.94 28.72
CA ILE A 297 2.99 -1.03 28.07
C ILE A 297 3.46 0.37 27.67
N LEU A 298 2.60 1.12 26.96
CA LEU A 298 2.88 2.51 26.60
C LEU A 298 2.56 3.40 27.80
N LEU A 299 3.46 3.40 28.78
CA LEU A 299 3.40 4.36 29.88
C LEU A 299 3.89 5.73 29.37
N PRO A 300 3.25 6.85 29.74
CA PRO A 300 3.83 8.16 29.56
C PRO A 300 5.18 8.17 30.27
N ASP A 301 6.24 8.64 29.59
CA ASP A 301 7.53 8.86 30.24
C ASP A 301 7.32 9.66 31.54
N ASP A 302 8.16 9.38 32.53
CA ASP A 302 8.24 9.94 33.89
C ASP A 302 8.39 11.48 33.96
N GLY A 303 8.33 12.18 32.82
CA GLY A 303 8.14 13.61 32.67
C GLY A 303 6.66 14.01 32.55
N TYR A 304 5.86 13.74 33.59
CA TYR A 304 4.50 14.28 33.76
C TYR A 304 4.50 15.80 33.52
N ASP A 305 4.05 16.21 32.34
CA ASP A 305 3.78 17.61 31.99
C ASP A 305 2.26 17.80 31.95
N PRO A 306 1.64 18.29 33.05
CA PRO A 306 0.19 18.48 33.13
C PRO A 306 -0.38 19.47 32.10
N GLU A 307 0.48 20.17 31.34
CA GLU A 307 0.07 21.06 30.25
C GLU A 307 0.10 20.39 28.86
N LYS A 308 0.58 19.15 28.74
CA LYS A 308 0.54 18.34 27.51
C LYS A 308 -0.47 17.20 27.63
N PRO A 309 -1.75 17.42 27.27
CA PRO A 309 -2.78 16.37 27.32
C PRO A 309 -2.55 15.22 26.33
N GLU A 310 -1.55 15.30 25.45
CA GLU A 310 -1.40 14.44 24.26
C GLU A 310 -1.12 12.95 24.58
N THR A 311 -0.71 12.61 25.81
CA THR A 311 -0.29 11.24 26.21
C THR A 311 -1.10 10.63 27.36
N ASP A 312 -1.89 11.43 28.10
CA ASP A 312 -2.62 10.98 29.30
C ASP A 312 -3.97 10.30 29.00
N GLU A 313 -4.41 10.31 27.75
CA GLU A 313 -5.82 10.17 27.38
C GLU A 313 -6.32 8.73 27.18
N PHE A 314 -5.42 7.76 26.97
CA PHE A 314 -5.74 6.31 26.86
C PHE A 314 -5.20 5.47 28.04
N VAL A 315 -4.34 6.07 28.88
CA VAL A 315 -3.65 5.42 30.01
C VAL A 315 -4.46 5.54 31.32
N MET A 316 -5.67 6.11 31.26
CA MET A 316 -6.43 6.58 32.43
C MET A 316 -6.80 5.51 33.48
N TYR A 317 -6.57 4.23 33.22
CA TYR A 317 -6.55 3.20 34.25
C TYR A 317 -5.38 2.26 33.98
N LEU A 318 -4.67 1.85 35.05
CA LEU A 318 -3.63 0.81 35.05
C LEU A 318 -4.21 -0.50 34.50
N GLY A 319 -4.39 -0.58 33.19
CA GLY A 319 -4.51 -1.85 32.52
C GLY A 319 -3.22 -2.60 32.79
N THR A 320 -3.35 -3.89 33.10
CA THR A 320 -2.16 -4.65 33.48
C THR A 320 -1.66 -5.41 32.26
N PRO A 321 -0.36 -5.34 31.91
CA PRO A 321 0.20 -6.09 30.78
C PRO A 321 0.20 -7.62 30.97
N TYR A 322 -0.54 -8.09 31.99
CA TYR A 322 -0.65 -9.46 32.44
C TYR A 322 -2.11 -9.93 32.60
N ASP A 323 -3.11 -9.05 32.49
CA ASP A 323 -4.54 -9.42 32.58
C ASP A 323 -5.25 -9.25 31.23
N PRO A 324 -5.35 -10.29 30.41
CA PRO A 324 -5.98 -10.18 29.09
C PRO A 324 -7.50 -9.89 29.15
N THR A 325 -8.11 -9.94 30.33
CA THR A 325 -9.54 -9.65 30.51
C THR A 325 -9.86 -8.16 30.46
N ASP A 326 -8.88 -7.29 30.72
CA ASP A 326 -9.03 -5.84 30.68
C ASP A 326 -8.51 -5.19 29.39
N ASP A 327 -7.95 -5.99 28.45
CA ASP A 327 -7.40 -5.46 27.21
C ASP A 327 -8.48 -4.79 26.35
N ALA A 328 -8.20 -3.60 25.83
CA ALA A 328 -9.07 -2.87 24.91
C ALA A 328 -8.60 -3.05 23.45
N PHE A 329 -9.53 -3.30 22.53
CA PHE A 329 -9.24 -3.42 21.11
C PHE A 329 -10.03 -2.40 20.30
N PRO A 330 -9.41 -1.75 19.31
CA PRO A 330 -10.07 -0.70 18.55
C PRO A 330 -11.15 -1.32 17.67
N THR A 331 -12.28 -0.63 17.50
CA THR A 331 -13.36 -1.17 16.64
C THR A 331 -13.02 -1.07 15.16
N LYS A 332 -12.22 -0.07 14.79
CA LYS A 332 -11.77 0.17 13.41
C LYS A 332 -10.35 0.70 13.38
N VAL A 333 -9.63 0.34 12.32
CA VAL A 333 -8.29 0.85 12.03
C VAL A 333 -8.28 1.44 10.64
N ARG A 334 -7.86 2.70 10.51
CA ARG A 334 -7.57 3.33 9.24
C ARG A 334 -6.08 3.21 8.95
N VAL A 335 -5.77 2.49 7.88
CA VAL A 335 -4.42 2.31 7.36
C VAL A 335 -4.18 3.31 6.24
N THR A 336 -3.12 4.10 6.34
CA THR A 336 -2.68 5.03 5.30
C THR A 336 -1.35 4.57 4.73
N LEU A 337 -1.32 4.29 3.43
CA LEU A 337 -0.12 3.90 2.69
C LEU A 337 0.22 4.98 1.66
N VAL A 338 1.47 5.43 1.60
CA VAL A 338 1.93 6.39 0.59
C VAL A 338 3.02 5.73 -0.25
N LEU A 339 2.80 5.61 -1.56
CA LEU A 339 3.74 4.99 -2.48
C LEU A 339 4.42 6.02 -3.38
N SER A 340 5.73 5.90 -3.57
CA SER A 340 6.49 6.79 -4.46
C SER A 340 6.17 6.52 -5.93
N GLU A 341 5.85 7.57 -6.67
CA GLU A 341 5.71 7.49 -8.13
C GLU A 341 7.11 7.41 -8.78
N LYS A 342 7.28 6.56 -9.78
CA LYS A 342 8.49 6.50 -10.60
C LYS A 342 8.47 7.74 -11.48
N THR A 343 9.16 8.80 -11.07
CA THR A 343 9.23 10.06 -11.83
C THR A 343 10.07 9.97 -13.11
N GLY A 344 10.00 8.88 -13.89
CA GLY A 344 10.67 8.74 -15.19
C GLY A 344 12.16 9.12 -15.20
N GLY A 345 12.86 8.97 -14.06
CA GLY A 345 14.25 9.37 -13.87
C GLY A 345 14.50 10.85 -13.50
N ARG A 346 13.48 11.70 -13.42
CA ARG A 346 13.61 13.09 -12.97
C ARG A 346 13.47 13.17 -11.45
N LYS A 347 14.59 13.40 -10.76
CA LYS A 347 14.57 13.80 -9.35
C LYS A 347 14.09 15.24 -9.25
N THR A 348 13.12 15.48 -8.37
CA THR A 348 12.75 16.84 -8.01
C THR A 348 13.58 17.26 -6.82
N GLU A 349 14.16 18.45 -6.87
CA GLU A 349 15.10 18.93 -5.86
C GLU A 349 14.79 20.39 -5.49
N LEU A 350 15.22 20.78 -4.29
CA LEU A 350 15.19 22.16 -3.84
C LEU A 350 16.12 23.04 -4.69
N THR A 351 15.58 24.12 -5.24
CA THR A 351 16.37 25.12 -5.99
C THR A 351 17.07 26.14 -5.09
N ARG A 352 16.61 26.25 -3.84
CA ARG A 352 17.20 27.07 -2.76
C ARG A 352 17.05 26.34 -1.43
N SER A 353 17.94 26.62 -0.49
CA SER A 353 17.78 26.16 0.88
C SER A 353 16.51 26.77 1.50
N ILE A 354 15.92 26.05 2.44
CA ILE A 354 14.76 26.47 3.23
C ILE A 354 15.07 26.26 4.71
N ASP A 355 14.52 27.11 5.58
CA ASP A 355 14.60 26.96 7.04
C ASP A 355 13.36 26.22 7.56
N SER A 356 13.29 25.97 8.88
CA SER A 356 12.17 25.25 9.52
C SER A 356 10.83 26.01 9.51
N ARG A 357 10.82 27.30 9.15
CA ARG A 357 9.63 28.16 9.13
C ARG A 357 9.18 28.54 7.72
N SER A 358 9.89 28.05 6.71
CA SER A 358 9.64 28.41 5.32
C SER A 358 8.27 27.89 4.86
N GLU A 359 7.42 28.82 4.41
CA GLU A 359 6.08 28.53 3.87
C GLU A 359 6.04 28.36 2.35
N LEU A 360 7.16 28.67 1.68
CA LEU A 360 7.29 28.71 0.22
C LEU A 360 8.49 27.91 -0.26
N ILE A 361 8.23 26.76 -0.87
CA ILE A 361 9.26 25.83 -1.31
C ILE A 361 9.42 25.90 -2.84
N ARG A 362 10.65 26.09 -3.32
CA ARG A 362 10.96 26.22 -4.74
C ARG A 362 11.63 24.96 -5.28
N LEU A 363 11.00 24.33 -6.25
CA LEU A 363 11.43 23.06 -6.83
C LEU A 363 11.99 23.22 -8.24
N SER A 364 12.88 22.31 -8.63
CA SER A 364 13.36 22.21 -10.01
C SER A 364 12.22 21.88 -10.98
N HIS A 365 11.29 21.01 -10.55
CA HIS A 365 10.13 20.59 -11.30
C HIS A 365 8.90 20.47 -10.39
N ALA A 366 8.02 21.47 -10.41
CA ALA A 366 6.83 21.47 -9.55
C ALA A 366 5.62 20.72 -10.13
N GLU A 367 5.61 20.42 -11.45
CA GLU A 367 4.46 19.83 -12.15
C GLU A 367 3.91 18.54 -11.52
N PRO A 368 4.72 17.58 -11.02
CA PRO A 368 4.20 16.36 -10.40
C PRO A 368 3.31 16.65 -9.18
N PHE A 369 3.63 17.69 -8.42
CA PHE A 369 2.97 18.04 -7.16
C PHE A 369 1.63 18.74 -7.36
N ALA A 370 1.27 19.10 -8.60
CA ALA A 370 0.00 19.77 -8.90
C ALA A 370 -1.22 18.86 -8.66
N ARG A 371 -1.00 17.54 -8.75
CA ARG A 371 -2.06 16.52 -8.82
C ARG A 371 -2.07 15.57 -7.62
N VAL A 372 -1.15 15.75 -6.67
CA VAL A 372 -1.03 14.88 -5.50
C VAL A 372 -2.17 15.21 -4.53
N GLU A 373 -2.94 14.21 -4.14
CA GLU A 373 -3.92 14.29 -3.05
C GLU A 373 -3.82 13.03 -2.18
N PRO A 374 -3.84 13.16 -0.84
CA PRO A 374 -3.60 14.36 -0.04
C PRO A 374 -2.19 14.91 -0.27
N LYS A 375 -2.08 16.22 -0.13
CA LYS A 375 -0.91 17.01 -0.51
C LYS A 375 0.19 16.97 0.56
N TYR A 376 0.97 15.89 0.56
CA TYR A 376 2.21 15.81 1.33
C TYR A 376 3.42 15.67 0.41
N ILE A 377 4.54 16.19 0.86
CA ILE A 377 5.86 15.96 0.28
C ILE A 377 6.80 15.49 1.38
N LEU A 378 7.82 14.75 1.00
CA LEU A 378 8.91 14.33 1.87
C LEU A 378 10.18 15.02 1.38
N ILE A 379 10.88 15.73 2.27
CA ILE A 379 12.18 16.32 2.00
C ILE A 379 13.16 15.74 3.02
N GLU A 380 14.10 14.91 2.54
CA GLU A 380 14.96 14.11 3.42
C GLU A 380 14.08 13.31 4.39
N ASP A 381 14.12 13.62 5.68
CA ASP A 381 13.32 12.95 6.73
C ASP A 381 12.12 13.79 7.22
N GLU A 382 11.87 14.97 6.63
CA GLU A 382 10.74 15.84 7.01
C GLU A 382 9.54 15.67 6.09
N TRP A 383 8.40 15.30 6.67
CA TRP A 383 7.10 15.34 6.00
C TRP A 383 6.51 16.75 6.08
N ILE A 384 6.07 17.26 4.93
CA ILE A 384 5.50 18.60 4.81
C ILE A 384 4.13 18.53 4.13
N ARG A 385 3.11 19.05 4.81
CA ARG A 385 1.76 19.26 4.27
C ARG A 385 1.74 20.52 3.42
N ILE A 386 1.17 20.43 2.22
CA ILE A 386 1.12 21.51 1.25
C ILE A 386 -0.33 21.87 0.89
N VAL A 387 -0.60 23.15 0.66
CA VAL A 387 -1.90 23.63 0.18
C VAL A 387 -2.03 23.39 -1.32
N GLY A 388 -0.92 23.53 -2.05
CA GLY A 388 -0.89 23.39 -3.50
C GLY A 388 0.29 24.12 -4.13
N LEU A 389 0.13 24.41 -5.41
CA LEU A 389 1.12 25.10 -6.21
C LEU A 389 0.64 26.49 -6.59
N LYS A 390 1.51 27.50 -6.43
CA LYS A 390 1.30 28.86 -6.88
C LYS A 390 2.54 29.34 -7.63
N HIS A 391 2.40 29.63 -8.93
CA HIS A 391 3.50 30.07 -9.80
C HIS A 391 4.74 29.15 -9.78
N GLY A 392 4.54 27.82 -9.72
CA GLY A 392 5.64 26.86 -9.65
C GLY A 392 6.32 26.75 -8.29
N HIS A 393 5.72 27.35 -7.25
CA HIS A 393 6.14 27.20 -5.85
C HIS A 393 5.14 26.34 -5.10
N ILE A 394 5.66 25.47 -4.24
CA ILE A 394 4.86 24.77 -3.25
C ILE A 394 4.52 25.74 -2.13
N MET A 395 3.22 25.84 -1.83
CA MET A 395 2.68 26.54 -0.68
C MET A 395 2.54 25.52 0.46
N VAL A 396 3.26 25.71 1.56
CA VAL A 396 3.11 24.90 2.77
C VAL A 396 1.80 25.29 3.46
N ALA A 397 1.11 24.31 4.05
CA ALA A 397 -0.07 24.59 4.87
C ALA A 397 0.31 25.31 6.16
N PRO A 398 -0.60 26.08 6.78
CA PRO A 398 -0.41 26.51 8.17
C PRO A 398 -0.09 25.28 9.02
N GLU A 399 0.96 25.36 9.85
CA GLU A 399 1.46 24.23 10.66
C GLU A 399 1.78 22.98 9.83
N GLY A 400 2.05 23.14 8.53
CA GLY A 400 2.29 22.04 7.63
C GLY A 400 3.71 21.47 7.67
N ARG A 401 4.63 22.07 8.41
CA ARG A 401 6.00 21.57 8.62
C ARG A 401 5.99 20.55 9.75
N GLY A 402 6.85 19.53 9.66
CA GLY A 402 6.85 18.46 10.67
C GLY A 402 5.57 17.62 10.70
N ALA A 403 4.91 17.48 9.56
CA ALA A 403 3.73 16.61 9.44
C ALA A 403 4.11 15.15 9.76
N ARG A 404 3.13 14.30 10.08
CA ARG A 404 3.35 12.85 10.31
C ARG A 404 4.48 12.55 11.32
N ASN A 405 4.47 13.28 12.45
CA ASN A 405 5.42 13.16 13.56
C ASN A 405 6.89 13.41 13.20
N THR A 406 7.15 14.15 12.11
CA THR A 406 8.53 14.58 11.79
C THR A 406 8.85 15.92 12.45
N THR A 407 10.13 16.22 12.63
CA THR A 407 10.55 17.52 13.20
C THR A 407 10.83 18.53 12.08
N PRO A 408 10.29 19.77 12.14
CA PRO A 408 10.62 20.82 11.19
C PRO A 408 12.13 21.11 11.12
N ALA A 409 12.74 20.95 9.95
CA ALA A 409 14.18 21.06 9.76
C ALA A 409 14.56 22.12 8.70
N SER A 410 15.84 22.47 8.65
CA SER A 410 16.39 23.26 7.55
C SER A 410 16.94 22.32 6.49
N HIS A 411 16.63 22.57 5.22
CA HIS A 411 17.07 21.73 4.11
C HIS A 411 17.93 22.53 3.15
N SER A 412 18.99 21.89 2.66
CA SER A 412 19.92 22.52 1.74
C SER A 412 19.38 22.53 0.31
N LYS A 413 19.83 23.51 -0.49
CA LYS A 413 19.66 23.46 -1.95
C LYS A 413 20.15 22.11 -2.49
N GLY A 414 19.37 21.49 -3.37
CA GLY A 414 19.66 20.17 -3.93
C GLY A 414 19.02 19.02 -3.16
N ALA A 415 18.45 19.26 -1.97
CA ALA A 415 17.72 18.22 -1.25
C ALA A 415 16.59 17.65 -2.12
N VAL A 416 16.48 16.31 -2.13
CA VAL A 416 15.51 15.60 -2.95
C VAL A 416 14.13 15.76 -2.32
N VAL A 417 13.15 16.13 -3.15
CA VAL A 417 11.76 16.27 -2.77
C VAL A 417 10.97 15.15 -3.42
N GLN A 418 10.36 14.31 -2.58
CA GLN A 418 9.56 13.18 -2.99
C GLN A 418 8.09 13.49 -2.75
N ALA A 419 7.23 12.97 -3.63
CA ALA A 419 5.80 12.87 -3.39
C ALA A 419 5.36 11.47 -3.74
N GLY A 420 4.29 11.03 -3.09
CA GLY A 420 3.70 9.74 -3.34
C GLY A 420 2.20 9.82 -3.49
N LYS A 421 1.65 8.76 -4.06
CA LYS A 421 0.23 8.53 -4.14
C LYS A 421 -0.24 7.87 -2.85
N SER A 422 -1.25 8.44 -2.21
CA SER A 422 -1.80 7.86 -0.98
C SER A 422 -2.96 6.92 -1.27
N PHE A 423 -3.00 5.85 -0.50
CA PHE A 423 -4.07 4.86 -0.44
C PHE A 423 -4.53 4.77 1.00
N ARG A 424 -5.84 4.62 1.19
CA ARG A 424 -6.45 4.52 2.51
C ARG A 424 -7.38 3.32 2.54
N LEU A 425 -7.30 2.58 3.63
CA LEU A 425 -8.18 1.46 3.92
C LEU A 425 -8.71 1.62 5.34
N ILE A 426 -10.01 1.39 5.54
CA ILE A 426 -10.59 1.26 6.88
C ILE A 426 -10.92 -0.22 7.07
N VAL A 427 -10.38 -0.82 8.12
CA VAL A 427 -10.61 -2.20 8.53
C VAL A 427 -11.47 -2.17 9.78
N ASN A 428 -12.55 -2.96 9.81
CA ASN A 428 -13.30 -3.18 11.04
C ASN A 428 -12.69 -4.40 11.73
N LEU A 429 -12.38 -4.30 13.01
CA LEU A 429 -11.82 -5.42 13.75
C LEU A 429 -12.98 -6.22 14.37
N PRO A 430 -13.16 -7.50 14.00
CA PRO A 430 -14.18 -8.35 14.62
C PRO A 430 -13.98 -8.49 16.14
N SER A 431 -12.73 -8.33 16.58
CA SER A 431 -12.29 -8.35 17.97
C SER A 431 -12.44 -7.02 18.71
N GLY A 432 -13.03 -5.99 18.09
CA GLY A 432 -13.20 -4.68 18.71
C GLY A 432 -13.90 -4.77 20.06
N ARG A 433 -13.24 -4.25 21.10
CA ARG A 433 -13.70 -4.28 22.49
C ARG A 433 -13.36 -2.94 23.14
N GLU A 434 -14.39 -2.14 23.32
CA GLU A 434 -14.29 -0.85 24.01
C GLU A 434 -14.22 -1.06 25.53
N ASP A 435 -13.75 -0.04 26.25
CA ASP A 435 -13.65 -0.11 27.71
C ASP A 435 -15.04 -0.33 28.33
N TRP A 436 -15.13 -1.30 29.23
CA TRP A 436 -16.40 -1.78 29.80
C TRP A 436 -16.84 -1.01 31.04
N ARG A 437 -16.07 0.00 31.46
CA ARG A 437 -16.29 0.73 32.72
C ARG A 437 -17.22 1.94 32.62
N ASP A 438 -17.98 2.09 31.54
CA ASP A 438 -19.13 3.01 31.45
C ASP A 438 -20.49 2.29 31.54
#